data_AF-A0A7X5VMS6-F1
#
_entry.id   AF-A0A7X5VMS6-F1
#
_cell.length_a   1.000
_cell.length_b   1.000
_cell.length_c   1.000
_cell.angle_alpha   90.00
_cell.angle_beta   90.00
_cell.angle_gamma   90.00
#
_symmetry.space_group_name_H-M   'P 1'
#
loop_
_entity.id
_entity.type
_entity.pdbx_description
1 polymer ?
#
loop_
_entity_poly.entity_id
_entity_poly.type
_entity_poly.pdbx_seq_one_letter_code
_entity_poly.pdbx_strand_id
1 'polypeptide(L)'
;DDATLAQLEGVQVIPLRSQPGDDASCLNLYQPESPRLIGVPDTLIDRGGFAFQKTLPLAEGETNPWTLLRRELEPGVVPAFADANSATWILHLGLGKDLVMQDEFGNGVTFRLVGLFQTSIFQSELIVAENRFLEHFPSRSGYGTFLIDAPWERAGAVGLALESALGPFGFDATTTRARLEAYKVVEHTYMATFEVLGGFGLLLGTIGLGIVLVRNVIERRGELATLRAFGFRRASLGWLVLAENAFLLVVGLVIGAGAALIGVAPRLARIHASWESLGLTLAAIAAVGMLASVAAVAGALRVPLLPALKAER
;
A
#
# COMPACT_ATOMS: atom_id res chain seq x y z
N ASP A 1 -37.48 -10.14 13.74
CA ASP A 1 -38.58 -10.65 12.90
C ASP A 1 -38.08 -11.86 12.10
N ASP A 2 -38.97 -12.70 11.61
CA ASP A 2 -38.59 -13.95 10.91
C ASP A 2 -37.80 -13.68 9.61
N ALA A 3 -38.04 -12.53 8.97
CA ALA A 3 -37.31 -12.08 7.80
C ALA A 3 -35.83 -11.81 8.09
N THR A 4 -35.50 -11.16 9.22
CA THR A 4 -34.09 -10.95 9.63
C THR A 4 -33.43 -12.26 10.04
N LEU A 5 -34.16 -13.16 10.71
CA LEU A 5 -33.62 -14.47 11.10
C LEU A 5 -33.26 -15.33 9.89
N ALA A 6 -34.07 -15.29 8.83
CA ALA A 6 -33.76 -15.99 7.57
C ALA A 6 -32.49 -15.44 6.90
N GLN A 7 -32.20 -14.14 7.02
CA GLN A 7 -30.96 -13.55 6.49
C GLN A 7 -29.70 -14.03 7.24
N LEU A 8 -29.85 -14.46 8.50
CA LEU A 8 -28.76 -14.92 9.35
C LEU A 8 -28.45 -16.42 9.17
N GLU A 9 -29.18 -17.14 8.32
CA GLU A 9 -28.88 -18.55 8.04
C GLU A 9 -27.46 -18.72 7.46
N GLY A 10 -26.64 -19.52 8.13
CA GLY A 10 -25.25 -19.76 7.76
C GLY A 10 -24.29 -18.62 8.10
N VAL A 11 -24.72 -17.64 8.92
CA VAL A 11 -23.87 -16.58 9.44
C VAL A 11 -23.32 -17.00 10.80
N GLN A 12 -22.00 -16.88 11.00
CA GLN A 12 -21.39 -17.06 12.31
C GLN A 12 -21.12 -15.70 12.95
N VAL A 13 -21.57 -15.52 14.19
CA VAL A 13 -21.32 -14.29 14.97
C VAL A 13 -20.41 -14.63 16.13
N ILE A 14 -19.27 -13.95 16.19
CA ILE A 14 -18.29 -14.09 17.26
C ILE A 14 -18.28 -12.80 18.07
N PRO A 15 -18.82 -12.80 19.30
CA PRO A 15 -18.85 -11.62 20.14
C PRO A 15 -17.49 -11.41 20.82
N LEU A 16 -17.02 -10.17 20.84
CA LEU A 16 -15.76 -9.76 21.43
C LEU A 16 -16.00 -8.76 22.56
N ARG A 17 -15.22 -8.89 23.64
CA ARG A 17 -15.18 -7.88 24.69
C ARG A 17 -14.32 -6.72 24.26
N SER A 18 -14.68 -5.52 24.69
CA SER A 18 -13.88 -4.34 24.39
C SER A 18 -13.73 -3.46 25.63
N GLN A 19 -12.50 -3.13 25.97
CA GLN A 19 -12.18 -2.03 26.87
C GLN A 19 -11.81 -0.83 26.01
N PRO A 20 -12.52 0.31 26.14
CA PRO A 20 -12.15 1.54 25.47
C PRO A 20 -10.73 1.95 25.84
N GLY A 21 -10.01 2.49 24.87
CA GLY A 21 -8.66 3.00 25.03
C GLY A 21 -8.37 3.96 23.89
N ASP A 22 -7.16 4.50 23.89
CA ASP A 22 -6.69 5.40 22.86
C ASP A 22 -6.50 4.67 21.52
N ASP A 23 -6.67 5.39 20.42
CA ASP A 23 -6.46 4.86 19.09
C ASP A 23 -4.96 4.59 18.85
N ALA A 24 -4.58 3.32 18.60
CA ALA A 24 -3.22 2.95 18.22
C ALA A 24 -3.03 2.69 16.71
N SER A 25 -3.93 3.20 15.86
CA SER A 25 -3.75 3.14 14.40
C SER A 25 -2.64 4.08 13.97
N CYS A 26 -2.12 3.84 12.75
CA CYS A 26 -1.23 4.78 12.08
C CYS A 26 -1.88 6.15 11.76
N LEU A 27 -3.17 6.33 12.06
CA LEU A 27 -3.87 7.62 11.91
C LEU A 27 -3.71 8.51 13.16
N ASN A 28 -3.33 7.94 14.31
CA ASN A 28 -3.10 8.73 15.51
C ASN A 28 -1.71 9.40 15.46
N LEU A 29 -1.70 10.73 15.67
CA LEU A 29 -0.48 11.53 15.70
C LEU A 29 0.26 11.46 17.05
N TYR A 30 -0.40 10.97 18.09
CA TYR A 30 0.16 10.84 19.44
C TYR A 30 0.43 9.37 19.77
N GLN A 31 1.44 9.13 20.63
CA GLN A 31 1.68 7.81 21.18
C GLN A 31 0.66 7.53 22.29
N PRO A 32 -0.23 6.54 22.13
CA PRO A 32 -1.20 6.18 23.16
C PRO A 32 -0.53 5.43 24.31
N GLU A 33 -0.91 5.77 25.54
CA GLU A 33 -0.44 5.05 26.73
C GLU A 33 -1.32 3.83 27.05
N SER A 34 -2.59 3.87 26.64
CA SER A 34 -3.56 2.79 26.90
C SER A 34 -4.37 2.48 25.64
N PRO A 35 -3.83 1.67 24.70
CA PRO A 35 -4.53 1.30 23.48
C PRO A 35 -5.82 0.51 23.77
N ARG A 36 -6.77 0.54 22.82
CA ARG A 36 -8.00 -0.26 22.92
C ARG A 36 -7.66 -1.74 23.09
N LEU A 37 -8.28 -2.39 24.07
CA LEU A 37 -8.06 -3.80 24.39
C LEU A 37 -9.29 -4.62 24.02
N ILE A 38 -9.09 -5.71 23.28
CA ILE A 38 -10.14 -6.64 22.84
C ILE A 38 -9.92 -8.01 23.45
N GLY A 39 -10.93 -8.51 24.14
CA GLY A 39 -10.97 -9.88 24.67
C GLY A 39 -11.61 -10.82 23.67
N VAL A 40 -10.85 -11.80 23.18
CA VAL A 40 -11.32 -12.79 22.20
C VAL A 40 -11.74 -14.11 22.87
N PRO A 41 -12.92 -14.65 22.52
CA PRO A 41 -13.39 -15.91 23.10
C PRO A 41 -12.59 -17.10 22.54
N ASP A 42 -12.64 -18.22 23.25
CA ASP A 42 -12.01 -19.48 22.81
C ASP A 42 -12.50 -19.93 21.43
N THR A 43 -13.74 -19.63 21.07
CA THR A 43 -14.29 -19.93 19.73
C THR A 43 -13.50 -19.27 18.61
N LEU A 44 -12.98 -18.04 18.79
CA LEU A 44 -12.14 -17.38 17.81
C LEU A 44 -10.72 -17.95 17.83
N ILE A 45 -10.19 -18.22 19.02
CA ILE A 45 -8.86 -18.81 19.20
C ILE A 45 -8.80 -20.16 18.47
N ASP A 46 -9.80 -21.02 18.64
CA ASP A 46 -9.87 -22.34 18.02
C ASP A 46 -10.14 -22.28 16.52
N ARG A 47 -10.99 -21.34 16.05
CA ARG A 47 -11.20 -21.07 14.62
C ARG A 47 -9.89 -20.64 13.93
N GLY A 48 -9.11 -19.80 14.62
CA GLY A 48 -7.93 -19.16 14.08
C GLY A 48 -8.22 -18.28 12.86
N GLY A 49 -7.31 -18.33 11.89
CA GLY A 49 -7.30 -17.46 10.71
C GLY A 49 -6.43 -16.22 10.92
N PHE A 50 -6.57 -15.24 10.02
CA PHE A 50 -5.70 -14.07 9.91
C PHE A 50 -4.23 -14.43 9.59
N ALA A 51 -3.56 -13.54 8.86
CA ALA A 51 -2.14 -13.70 8.56
C ALA A 51 -1.30 -13.02 9.65
N PHE A 52 -0.22 -13.68 10.07
CA PHE A 52 0.75 -13.11 11.01
C PHE A 52 2.05 -12.78 10.27
N GLN A 53 2.59 -11.60 10.53
CA GLN A 53 3.90 -11.21 10.02
C GLN A 53 5.01 -11.88 10.85
N LYS A 54 4.84 -11.94 12.17
CA LYS A 54 5.78 -12.55 13.12
C LYS A 54 5.02 -13.12 14.32
N THR A 55 5.50 -14.24 14.85
CA THR A 55 4.97 -14.85 16.07
C THR A 55 6.12 -15.36 16.92
N LEU A 56 5.90 -15.52 18.22
CA LEU A 56 6.80 -16.35 19.03
C LEU A 56 6.74 -17.81 18.55
N PRO A 57 7.78 -18.61 18.85
CA PRO A 57 7.79 -20.03 18.53
C PRO A 57 6.56 -20.73 19.11
N LEU A 58 5.88 -21.48 18.26
CA LEU A 58 4.76 -22.33 18.63
C LEU A 58 5.26 -23.59 19.34
N ALA A 59 4.39 -24.23 20.11
CA ALA A 59 4.68 -25.53 20.69
C ALA A 59 4.82 -26.59 19.58
N GLU A 60 5.57 -27.65 19.87
CA GLU A 60 5.79 -28.73 18.90
C GLU A 60 4.45 -29.40 18.52
N GLY A 61 4.17 -29.46 17.21
CA GLY A 61 2.89 -29.98 16.68
C GLY A 61 1.76 -28.95 16.57
N GLU A 62 1.94 -27.73 17.07
CA GLU A 62 0.93 -26.67 17.00
C GLU A 62 1.05 -25.85 15.70
N THR A 63 -0.05 -25.69 14.98
CA THR A 63 -0.08 -24.91 13.73
C THR A 63 -0.86 -23.61 13.86
N ASN A 64 -1.73 -23.46 14.87
CA ASN A 64 -2.57 -22.29 15.03
C ASN A 64 -1.89 -21.25 15.93
N PRO A 65 -1.51 -20.07 15.39
CA PRO A 65 -0.83 -19.04 16.18
C PRO A 65 -1.65 -18.52 17.36
N TRP A 66 -2.97 -18.56 17.27
CA TRP A 66 -3.87 -18.02 18.29
C TRP A 66 -3.72 -18.70 19.65
N THR A 67 -3.26 -19.94 19.68
CA THR A 67 -2.98 -20.70 20.91
C THR A 67 -1.95 -20.01 21.80
N LEU A 68 -1.10 -19.12 21.27
CA LEU A 68 -0.17 -18.31 22.04
C LEU A 68 -0.86 -17.40 23.07
N LEU A 69 -2.12 -17.02 22.86
CA LEU A 69 -2.89 -16.23 23.84
C LEU A 69 -3.26 -17.03 25.09
N ARG A 70 -3.27 -18.36 25.00
CA ARG A 70 -3.54 -19.26 26.15
C ARG A 70 -2.29 -19.59 26.96
N ARG A 71 -1.10 -19.25 26.43
CA ARG A 71 0.17 -19.61 27.05
C ARG A 71 0.34 -18.88 28.38
N GLU A 72 0.73 -19.62 29.41
CA GLU A 72 1.18 -19.01 30.66
C GLU A 72 2.62 -18.50 30.50
N LEU A 73 2.79 -17.21 30.77
CA LEU A 73 4.08 -16.52 30.79
C LEU A 73 4.51 -16.33 32.25
N GLU A 74 5.42 -15.38 32.51
CA GLU A 74 5.80 -15.01 33.86
C GLU A 74 4.59 -14.46 34.67
N PRO A 75 4.62 -14.56 36.01
CA PRO A 75 3.55 -14.04 36.85
C PRO A 75 3.25 -12.56 36.56
N GLY A 76 1.99 -12.25 36.24
CA GLY A 76 1.54 -10.87 35.93
C GLY A 76 1.77 -10.42 34.49
N VAL A 77 2.19 -11.32 33.59
CA VAL A 77 2.35 -11.03 32.16
C VAL A 77 1.22 -11.70 31.34
N VAL A 78 0.43 -10.88 30.66
CA VAL A 78 -0.67 -11.31 29.79
C VAL A 78 -0.18 -11.39 28.33
N PRO A 79 -0.29 -12.54 27.66
CA PRO A 79 0.02 -12.62 26.23
C PRO A 79 -0.97 -11.81 25.40
N ALA A 80 -0.45 -11.04 24.44
CA ALA A 80 -1.25 -10.21 23.56
C ALA A 80 -0.78 -10.27 22.10
N PHE A 81 -1.69 -10.02 21.16
CA PHE A 81 -1.37 -9.72 19.77
C PHE A 81 -1.63 -8.25 19.45
N ALA A 82 -0.88 -7.73 18.47
CA ALA A 82 -1.09 -6.40 17.92
C ALA A 82 -0.91 -6.43 16.40
N ASP A 83 -1.41 -5.43 15.69
CA ASP A 83 -1.03 -5.20 14.30
C ASP A 83 0.46 -4.82 14.20
N ALA A 84 1.19 -5.37 13.21
CA ALA A 84 2.63 -5.17 13.09
C ALA A 84 3.02 -3.69 12.89
N ASN A 85 2.23 -2.92 12.13
CA ASN A 85 2.52 -1.51 11.87
C ASN A 85 2.19 -0.67 13.10
N SER A 86 1.05 -0.91 13.74
CA SER A 86 0.69 -0.27 15.02
C SER A 86 1.74 -0.52 16.10
N ALA A 87 2.17 -1.77 16.27
CA ALA A 87 3.20 -2.12 17.25
C ALA A 87 4.52 -1.39 16.98
N THR A 88 4.99 -1.42 15.73
CA THR A 88 6.31 -0.87 15.36
C THR A 88 6.35 0.66 15.38
N TRP A 89 5.35 1.32 14.78
CA TRP A 89 5.41 2.75 14.47
C TRP A 89 4.66 3.63 15.46
N ILE A 90 3.66 3.09 16.16
CA ILE A 90 2.84 3.85 17.10
C ILE A 90 3.24 3.53 18.54
N LEU A 91 3.24 2.24 18.89
CA LEU A 91 3.63 1.80 20.22
C LEU A 91 5.15 1.75 20.42
N HIS A 92 5.94 1.77 19.33
CA HIS A 92 7.40 1.60 19.35
C HIS A 92 7.85 0.29 20.02
N LEU A 93 7.04 -0.76 19.84
CA LEU A 93 7.24 -2.11 20.35
C LEU A 93 7.53 -3.09 19.22
N GLY A 94 7.96 -4.28 19.59
CA GLY A 94 8.17 -5.40 18.67
C GLY A 94 7.77 -6.72 19.31
N LEU A 95 7.92 -7.81 18.56
CA LEU A 95 7.65 -9.15 19.08
C LEU A 95 8.48 -9.43 20.34
N GLY A 96 7.83 -9.95 21.38
CA GLY A 96 8.41 -10.25 22.68
C GLY A 96 8.64 -9.04 23.59
N LYS A 97 8.22 -7.84 23.18
CA LYS A 97 8.25 -6.64 24.03
C LYS A 97 6.95 -6.49 24.82
N ASP A 98 7.08 -5.75 25.91
CA ASP A 98 6.04 -5.59 26.92
C ASP A 98 5.45 -4.18 26.87
N LEU A 99 4.14 -4.08 27.01
CA LEU A 99 3.38 -2.85 27.19
C LEU A 99 2.74 -2.90 28.58
N VAL A 100 2.96 -1.86 29.40
CA VAL A 100 2.31 -1.77 30.72
C VAL A 100 1.11 -0.85 30.60
N MET A 101 -0.05 -1.33 31.03
CA MET A 101 -1.29 -0.54 31.11
C MET A 101 -1.87 -0.66 32.52
N GLN A 102 -2.75 0.26 32.91
CA GLN A 102 -3.49 0.14 34.17
C GLN A 102 -4.75 -0.71 33.97
N ASP A 103 -5.02 -1.61 34.92
CA ASP A 103 -6.29 -2.32 35.02
C ASP A 103 -7.39 -1.45 35.65
N GLU A 104 -8.60 -2.00 35.78
CA GLU A 104 -9.71 -1.25 36.40
C GLU A 104 -9.56 -1.03 37.91
N PHE A 105 -8.60 -1.70 38.54
CA PHE A 105 -8.27 -1.59 39.95
C PHE A 105 -7.13 -0.58 40.20
N GLY A 106 -6.53 -0.03 39.15
CA GLY A 106 -5.39 0.89 39.21
C GLY A 106 -4.02 0.19 39.33
N ASN A 107 -3.96 -1.14 39.20
CA ASN A 107 -2.70 -1.88 39.16
C ASN A 107 -2.11 -1.88 37.75
N GLY A 108 -0.78 -1.90 37.66
CA GLY A 108 -0.09 -2.10 36.38
C GLY A 108 -0.16 -3.55 35.92
N VAL A 109 -0.66 -3.77 34.70
CA VAL A 109 -0.69 -5.07 34.02
C VAL A 109 0.24 -5.03 32.83
N THR A 110 1.09 -6.05 32.71
CA THR A 110 2.06 -6.17 31.64
C THR A 110 1.50 -7.03 30.52
N PHE A 111 1.37 -6.48 29.32
CA PHE A 111 0.96 -7.18 28.12
C PHE A 111 2.17 -7.45 27.23
N ARG A 112 2.50 -8.73 27.00
CA ARG A 112 3.61 -9.14 26.13
C ARG A 112 3.13 -9.43 24.73
N LEU A 113 3.74 -8.81 23.73
CA LEU A 113 3.43 -9.06 22.32
C LEU A 113 3.97 -10.43 21.88
N VAL A 114 3.11 -11.43 21.85
CA VAL A 114 3.46 -12.81 21.45
C VAL A 114 3.22 -13.09 19.96
N GLY A 115 2.56 -12.16 19.27
CA GLY A 115 2.29 -12.25 17.83
C GLY A 115 1.94 -10.89 17.24
N LEU A 116 2.32 -10.69 15.98
CA LEU A 116 2.07 -9.49 15.21
C LEU A 116 1.30 -9.86 13.94
N PHE A 117 0.07 -9.36 13.82
CA PHE A 117 -0.73 -9.55 12.61
C PHE A 117 -0.06 -8.87 11.41
N GLN A 118 -0.15 -9.51 10.25
CA GLN A 118 -0.07 -8.79 8.99
C GLN A 118 -1.36 -7.99 8.80
N THR A 119 -1.32 -6.89 8.03
CA THR A 119 -2.43 -5.99 7.66
C THR A 119 -3.82 -6.56 7.98
N SER A 120 -4.39 -6.18 9.13
CA SER A 120 -5.64 -6.74 9.66
C SER A 120 -6.69 -5.67 9.97
N ILE A 121 -7.88 -6.12 10.40
CA ILE A 121 -8.96 -5.24 10.89
C ILE A 121 -8.77 -4.79 12.35
N PHE A 122 -7.79 -5.38 13.03
CA PHE A 122 -7.43 -5.10 14.42
C PHE A 122 -6.34 -4.02 14.52
N GLN A 123 -6.21 -3.17 13.51
CA GLN A 123 -5.40 -1.96 13.64
C GLN A 123 -5.98 -1.14 14.79
N SER A 124 -5.09 -0.59 15.63
CA SER A 124 -5.42 0.09 16.91
C SER A 124 -5.74 -0.78 18.10
N GLU A 125 -5.79 -2.10 17.96
CA GLU A 125 -6.31 -2.99 18.99
C GLU A 125 -5.24 -3.94 19.52
N LEU A 126 -5.20 -4.07 20.84
CA LEU A 126 -4.45 -5.11 21.52
C LEU A 126 -5.39 -6.29 21.78
N ILE A 127 -5.04 -7.47 21.30
CA ILE A 127 -5.89 -8.66 21.36
C ILE A 127 -5.38 -9.60 22.46
N VAL A 128 -6.26 -9.97 23.39
CA VAL A 128 -5.97 -10.89 24.51
C VAL A 128 -7.07 -11.93 24.64
N ALA A 129 -6.78 -13.07 25.29
CA ALA A 129 -7.82 -14.06 25.57
C ALA A 129 -8.89 -13.50 26.51
N GLU A 130 -10.16 -13.86 26.29
CA GLU A 130 -11.32 -13.34 27.05
C GLU A 130 -11.21 -13.62 28.55
N ASN A 131 -10.73 -14.79 28.95
CA ASN A 131 -10.53 -15.12 30.35
C ASN A 131 -9.52 -14.18 31.02
N ARG A 132 -8.39 -13.89 30.37
CA ARG A 132 -7.38 -12.93 30.84
C ARG A 132 -7.89 -11.50 30.86
N PHE A 133 -8.71 -11.13 29.88
CA PHE A 133 -9.39 -9.84 29.87
C PHE A 133 -10.26 -9.65 31.11
N LEU A 134 -11.06 -10.66 31.46
CA LEU A 134 -11.97 -10.61 32.62
C LEU A 134 -11.25 -10.67 33.98
N GLU A 135 -10.03 -11.23 34.04
CA GLU A 135 -9.19 -11.18 35.25
C GLU A 135 -8.81 -9.73 35.62
N HIS A 136 -8.59 -8.87 34.62
CA HIS A 136 -8.14 -7.49 34.81
C HIS A 136 -9.22 -6.43 34.61
N PHE A 137 -10.30 -6.74 33.88
CA PHE A 137 -11.42 -5.82 33.62
C PHE A 137 -12.80 -6.47 33.89
N PRO A 138 -13.06 -7.02 35.08
CA PRO A 138 -14.31 -7.75 35.36
C PRO A 138 -15.59 -6.90 35.28
N SER A 139 -15.52 -5.58 35.46
CA SER A 139 -16.67 -4.68 35.28
C SER A 139 -17.19 -4.65 33.83
N ARG A 140 -16.38 -5.07 32.86
CA ARG A 140 -16.72 -5.13 31.43
C ARG A 140 -17.35 -6.47 31.05
N SER A 141 -18.52 -6.73 31.63
CA SER A 141 -19.27 -7.98 31.43
C SER A 141 -20.05 -8.07 30.10
N GLY A 142 -20.17 -6.99 29.33
CA GLY A 142 -20.84 -6.95 28.01
C GLY A 142 -19.92 -7.17 26.81
N TYR A 143 -20.52 -7.41 25.65
CA TYR A 143 -19.86 -7.45 24.35
C TYR A 143 -20.07 -6.14 23.59
N GLY A 144 -18.99 -5.58 23.06
CA GLY A 144 -19.00 -4.27 22.38
C GLY A 144 -18.52 -4.32 20.94
N THR A 145 -18.08 -5.48 20.45
CA THR A 145 -17.62 -5.68 19.08
C THR A 145 -18.00 -7.07 18.63
N PHE A 146 -18.42 -7.21 17.37
CA PHE A 146 -18.92 -8.48 16.84
C PHE A 146 -18.24 -8.73 15.50
N LEU A 147 -17.62 -9.91 15.35
CA LEU A 147 -17.18 -10.38 14.04
C LEU A 147 -18.30 -11.21 13.45
N ILE A 148 -18.76 -10.83 12.27
CA ILE A 148 -19.88 -11.47 11.58
C ILE A 148 -19.32 -12.09 10.31
N ASP A 149 -19.20 -13.42 10.31
CA ASP A 149 -18.77 -14.19 9.16
C ASP A 149 -20.00 -14.57 8.32
N ALA A 150 -20.17 -13.88 7.20
CA ALA A 150 -21.25 -14.08 6.25
C ALA A 150 -20.68 -14.22 4.83
N PRO A 151 -21.34 -14.99 3.94
CA PRO A 151 -20.97 -15.02 2.53
C PRO A 151 -20.94 -13.60 1.94
N TRP A 152 -19.88 -13.29 1.18
CA TRP A 152 -19.59 -11.93 0.69
C TRP A 152 -20.80 -11.27 -0.01
N GLU A 153 -21.52 -12.04 -0.83
CA GLU A 153 -22.68 -11.57 -1.60
C GLU A 153 -23.84 -11.11 -0.71
N ARG A 154 -23.94 -11.67 0.50
CA ARG A 154 -24.98 -11.36 1.48
C ARG A 154 -24.52 -10.40 2.58
N ALA A 155 -23.23 -10.09 2.67
CA ALA A 155 -22.67 -9.30 3.78
C ALA A 155 -23.36 -7.94 3.96
N GLY A 156 -23.68 -7.25 2.86
CA GLY A 156 -24.41 -5.97 2.90
C GLY A 156 -25.86 -6.12 3.39
N ALA A 157 -26.56 -7.17 2.94
CA ALA A 157 -27.94 -7.44 3.38
C ALA A 157 -27.99 -7.83 4.86
N VAL A 158 -27.05 -8.67 5.32
CA VAL A 158 -26.91 -9.05 6.73
C VAL A 158 -26.60 -7.83 7.60
N GLY A 159 -25.68 -6.97 7.18
CA GLY A 159 -25.35 -5.73 7.90
C GLY A 159 -26.57 -4.82 8.07
N LEU A 160 -27.28 -4.54 6.98
CA LEU A 160 -28.50 -3.71 7.00
C LEU A 160 -29.61 -4.32 7.88
N ALA A 161 -29.78 -5.64 7.84
CA ALA A 161 -30.77 -6.32 8.66
C ALA A 161 -30.43 -6.22 10.16
N LEU A 162 -29.15 -6.38 10.52
CA LEU A 162 -28.68 -6.21 11.89
C LEU A 162 -28.80 -4.76 12.37
N GLU A 163 -28.40 -3.78 11.56
CA GLU A 163 -28.56 -2.35 11.89
C GLU A 163 -30.04 -1.97 12.06
N SER A 164 -30.92 -2.47 11.19
CA SER A 164 -32.35 -2.18 11.29
C SER A 164 -32.96 -2.78 12.56
N ALA A 165 -32.59 -4.02 12.92
CA ALA A 165 -33.13 -4.71 14.08
C ALA A 165 -32.52 -4.24 15.41
N LEU A 166 -31.23 -3.91 15.42
CA LEU A 166 -30.45 -3.56 16.61
C LEU A 166 -30.14 -2.05 16.70
N GLY A 167 -30.65 -1.23 15.79
CA GLY A 167 -30.49 0.22 15.78
C GLY A 167 -30.87 0.91 17.10
N PRO A 168 -31.94 0.51 17.82
CA PRO A 168 -32.23 1.05 19.15
C PRO A 168 -31.13 0.83 20.20
N PHE A 169 -30.25 -0.15 19.98
CA PHE A 169 -29.10 -0.44 20.83
C PHE A 169 -27.79 0.18 20.30
N GLY A 170 -27.86 1.00 19.24
CA GLY A 170 -26.71 1.67 18.63
C GLY A 170 -25.82 0.74 17.81
N PHE A 171 -26.37 -0.35 17.27
CA PHE A 171 -25.62 -1.28 16.42
C PHE A 171 -25.26 -0.64 15.08
N ASP A 172 -23.99 -0.73 14.71
CA ASP A 172 -23.43 -0.19 13.46
C ASP A 172 -22.58 -1.28 12.81
N ALA A 173 -22.85 -1.61 11.55
CA ALA A 173 -22.27 -2.74 10.84
C ALA A 173 -21.42 -2.27 9.67
N THR A 174 -20.10 -2.27 9.85
CA THR A 174 -19.17 -1.97 8.76
C THR A 174 -18.60 -3.25 8.15
N THR A 175 -18.54 -3.32 6.82
CA THR A 175 -17.89 -4.45 6.13
C THR A 175 -16.38 -4.48 6.39
N THR A 176 -15.79 -5.68 6.48
CA THR A 176 -14.34 -5.88 6.63
C THR A 176 -13.55 -5.15 5.54
N ARG A 177 -14.06 -5.12 4.31
CA ARG A 177 -13.47 -4.39 3.18
C ARG A 177 -13.43 -2.88 3.43
N ALA A 178 -14.55 -2.28 3.79
CA ALA A 178 -14.62 -0.85 4.06
C ALA A 178 -13.73 -0.46 5.26
N ARG A 179 -13.72 -1.27 6.32
CA ARG A 179 -12.84 -1.05 7.48
C ARG A 179 -11.36 -1.12 7.09
N LEU A 180 -10.97 -2.11 6.29
CA LEU A 180 -9.59 -2.25 5.82
C LEU A 180 -9.18 -1.15 4.84
N GLU A 181 -10.08 -0.75 3.93
CA GLU A 181 -9.87 0.39 3.03
C GLU A 181 -9.61 1.66 3.83
N ALA A 182 -10.43 1.95 4.85
CA ALA A 182 -10.28 3.12 5.72
C ALA A 182 -8.89 3.18 6.37
N TYR A 183 -8.39 2.05 6.88
CA TYR A 183 -7.04 1.97 7.45
C TYR A 183 -5.92 2.14 6.40
N LYS A 184 -6.16 1.76 5.14
CA LYS A 184 -5.19 1.91 4.06
C LYS A 184 -5.24 3.28 3.37
N VAL A 185 -6.23 4.14 3.64
CA VAL A 185 -6.36 5.45 2.97
C VAL A 185 -5.08 6.29 3.13
N VAL A 186 -4.48 6.32 4.31
CA VAL A 186 -3.26 7.12 4.54
C VAL A 186 -2.07 6.56 3.78
N GLU A 187 -1.88 5.24 3.79
CA GLU A 187 -0.81 4.59 3.02
C GLU A 187 -0.97 4.86 1.51
N HIS A 188 -2.17 4.68 0.97
CA HIS A 188 -2.45 4.91 -0.44
C HIS A 188 -2.31 6.39 -0.83
N THR A 189 -2.78 7.32 -0.01
CA THR A 189 -2.71 8.75 -0.32
C THR A 189 -1.27 9.26 -0.31
N TYR A 190 -0.47 8.81 0.67
CA TYR A 190 0.95 9.12 0.73
C TYR A 190 1.68 8.61 -0.53
N MET A 191 1.48 7.33 -0.88
CA MET A 191 2.11 6.73 -2.06
C MET A 191 1.67 7.41 -3.36
N ALA A 192 0.37 7.72 -3.50
CA ALA A 192 -0.17 8.43 -4.65
C ALA A 192 0.49 9.81 -4.82
N THR A 193 0.79 10.52 -3.73
CA THR A 193 1.47 11.81 -3.80
C THR A 193 2.89 11.68 -4.37
N PHE A 194 3.66 10.66 -3.95
CA PHE A 194 4.99 10.40 -4.53
C PHE A 194 4.91 9.92 -5.97
N GLU A 195 3.90 9.13 -6.33
CA GLU A 195 3.66 8.71 -7.70
C GLU A 195 3.37 9.91 -8.61
N VAL A 196 2.50 10.82 -8.17
CA VAL A 196 2.21 12.06 -8.90
C VAL A 196 3.47 12.91 -9.05
N LEU A 197 4.28 13.06 -8.00
CA LEU A 197 5.55 13.79 -8.07
C LEU A 197 6.55 13.13 -9.04
N GLY A 198 6.66 11.81 -9.00
CA GLY A 198 7.45 11.04 -9.96
C GLY A 198 6.93 11.19 -11.39
N GLY A 199 5.61 11.20 -11.58
CA GLY A 199 4.94 11.46 -12.84
C GLY A 199 5.25 12.86 -13.40
N PHE A 200 5.28 13.89 -12.55
CA PHE A 200 5.74 15.23 -12.94
C PHE A 200 7.21 15.24 -13.36
N GLY A 201 8.07 14.55 -12.62
CA GLY A 201 9.48 14.39 -12.99
C GLY A 201 9.64 13.73 -14.36
N LEU A 202 8.85 12.68 -14.64
CA LEU A 202 8.85 12.00 -15.92
C LEU A 202 8.33 12.88 -17.06
N LEU A 203 7.25 13.62 -16.83
CA LEU A 203 6.68 14.55 -17.80
C LEU A 203 7.68 15.65 -18.17
N LEU A 204 8.28 16.30 -17.17
CA LEU A 204 9.29 17.33 -17.38
C LEU A 204 10.52 16.76 -18.10
N GLY A 205 11.00 15.58 -17.71
CA GLY A 205 12.10 14.89 -18.37
C GLY A 205 11.81 14.58 -19.84
N THR A 206 10.59 14.11 -20.15
CA THR A 206 10.16 13.79 -21.51
C THR A 206 10.07 15.04 -22.40
N ILE A 207 9.54 16.15 -21.85
CA ILE A 207 9.54 17.44 -22.57
C ILE A 207 10.96 17.93 -22.81
N GLY A 208 11.82 17.90 -21.78
CA GLY A 208 13.22 18.31 -21.88
C GLY A 208 13.98 17.52 -22.94
N LEU A 209 13.79 16.20 -22.97
CA LEU A 209 14.33 15.32 -24.00
C LEU A 209 13.87 15.75 -25.40
N GLY A 210 12.57 15.99 -25.58
CA GLY A 210 12.02 16.49 -26.85
C GLY A 210 12.67 17.80 -27.30
N ILE A 211 12.87 18.76 -26.38
CA ILE A 211 13.53 20.03 -26.67
C ILE A 211 14.98 19.81 -27.11
N VAL A 212 15.74 18.95 -26.42
CA VAL A 212 17.13 18.64 -26.77
C VAL A 212 17.23 17.96 -28.14
N LEU A 213 16.33 17.02 -28.45
CA LEU A 213 16.28 16.34 -29.75
C LEU A 213 15.96 17.33 -30.88
N VAL A 214 15.00 18.23 -30.67
CA VAL A 214 14.68 19.31 -31.63
C VAL A 214 15.89 20.23 -31.82
N ARG A 215 16.55 20.64 -30.73
CA ARG A 215 17.74 21.50 -30.77
C ARG A 215 18.88 20.86 -31.57
N ASN A 216 19.13 19.56 -31.38
CA ASN A 216 20.13 18.80 -32.13
C ASN A 216 19.89 18.88 -33.66
N VAL A 217 18.63 18.67 -34.09
CA VAL A 217 18.27 18.75 -35.52
C VAL A 217 18.42 20.16 -36.07
N ILE A 218 18.14 21.20 -35.27
CA ILE A 218 18.30 22.61 -35.68
C ILE A 218 19.77 22.97 -35.86
N GLU A 219 20.64 22.58 -34.93
CA GLU A 219 22.08 22.86 -35.00
C GLU A 219 22.74 22.18 -36.21
N ARG A 220 22.22 21.02 -36.63
CA ARG A 220 22.75 20.26 -37.78
C ARG A 220 22.14 20.64 -39.13
N ARG A 221 21.37 21.74 -39.20
CA ARG A 221 20.74 22.18 -40.46
C ARG A 221 21.75 22.47 -41.58
N GLY A 222 22.91 23.04 -41.26
CA GLY A 222 23.96 23.33 -42.25
C GLY A 222 24.53 22.06 -42.90
N GLU A 223 24.77 21.03 -42.09
CA GLU A 223 25.22 19.71 -42.54
C GLU A 223 24.17 19.06 -43.48
N LEU A 224 22.90 19.05 -43.07
CA LEU A 224 21.80 18.48 -43.85
C LEU A 224 21.56 19.24 -45.18
N ALA A 225 21.73 20.56 -45.17
CA ALA A 225 21.64 21.39 -46.38
C ALA A 225 22.78 21.08 -47.36
N THR A 226 23.99 20.85 -46.84
CA THR A 226 25.19 20.50 -47.62
C THR A 226 25.02 19.13 -48.27
N LEU A 227 24.64 18.10 -47.50
CA LEU A 227 24.36 16.77 -48.03
C LEU A 227 23.26 16.80 -49.10
N ARG A 228 22.23 17.63 -48.90
CA ARG A 228 21.19 17.80 -49.90
C ARG A 228 21.69 18.50 -51.18
N ALA A 229 22.66 19.41 -51.09
CA ALA A 229 23.29 20.02 -52.25
C ALA A 229 24.12 19.00 -53.07
N PHE A 230 24.70 18.00 -52.42
CA PHE A 230 25.38 16.86 -53.07
C PHE A 230 24.41 15.80 -53.65
N GLY A 231 23.09 16.03 -53.61
CA GLY A 231 22.10 15.18 -54.27
C GLY A 231 21.43 14.12 -53.40
N PHE A 232 21.65 14.14 -52.08
CA PHE A 232 20.96 13.23 -51.16
C PHE A 232 19.45 13.52 -51.09
N ARG A 233 18.63 12.46 -51.14
CA ARG A 233 17.16 12.56 -51.08
C ARG A 233 16.70 12.94 -49.67
N ARG A 234 15.64 13.75 -49.58
CA ARG A 234 15.05 14.20 -48.29
C ARG A 234 14.65 13.03 -47.39
N ALA A 235 14.13 11.95 -47.97
CA ALA A 235 13.72 10.75 -47.22
C ALA A 235 14.91 10.01 -46.59
N SER A 236 16.03 9.91 -47.33
CA SER A 236 17.26 9.26 -46.83
C SER A 236 17.89 10.04 -45.67
N LEU A 237 17.91 11.38 -45.79
CA LEU A 237 18.38 12.26 -44.72
C LEU A 237 17.47 12.21 -43.49
N GLY A 238 16.15 12.17 -43.69
CA GLY A 238 15.19 12.01 -42.59
C GLY A 238 15.34 10.68 -41.86
N TRP A 239 15.55 9.58 -42.58
CA TRP A 239 15.77 8.26 -41.98
C TRP A 239 17.08 8.18 -41.18
N LEU A 240 18.16 8.77 -41.70
CA LEU A 240 19.44 8.85 -41.01
C LEU A 240 19.30 9.52 -39.63
N VAL A 241 18.68 10.71 -39.61
CA VAL A 241 18.50 11.49 -38.36
C VAL A 241 17.53 10.80 -37.41
N LEU A 242 16.47 10.18 -37.92
CA LEU A 242 15.54 9.41 -37.09
C LEU A 242 16.21 8.18 -36.46
N ALA A 243 17.03 7.45 -37.21
CA ALA A 243 17.76 6.30 -36.70
C ALA A 243 18.76 6.69 -35.61
N GLU A 244 19.47 7.82 -35.79
CA GLU A 244 20.39 8.35 -34.79
C GLU A 244 19.67 8.75 -33.49
N ASN A 245 18.57 9.51 -33.61
CA ASN A 245 17.76 9.89 -32.44
C ASN A 245 17.12 8.68 -31.76
N ALA A 246 16.64 7.69 -32.52
CA ALA A 246 16.12 6.45 -31.98
C ALA A 246 17.19 5.67 -31.21
N PHE A 247 18.43 5.62 -31.72
CA PHE A 247 19.55 5.00 -31.03
C PHE A 247 19.86 5.71 -29.71
N LEU A 248 19.99 7.04 -29.72
CA LEU A 248 20.23 7.84 -28.50
C LEU A 248 19.11 7.66 -27.47
N LEU A 249 17.86 7.63 -27.92
CA LEU A 249 16.67 7.39 -27.10
C LEU A 249 16.73 6.02 -26.42
N VAL A 250 17.01 4.96 -27.18
CA VAL A 250 17.11 3.58 -26.64
C VAL A 250 18.25 3.48 -25.64
N VAL A 251 19.44 4.01 -25.97
CA VAL A 251 20.59 3.99 -25.05
C VAL A 251 20.26 4.74 -23.77
N GLY A 252 19.65 5.93 -23.87
CA GLY A 252 19.21 6.71 -22.72
C GLY A 252 18.20 5.96 -21.85
N LEU A 253 17.20 5.30 -22.46
CA LEU A 253 16.23 4.48 -21.74
C LEU A 253 16.89 3.30 -21.02
N VAL A 254 17.83 2.61 -21.66
CA VAL A 254 18.57 1.48 -21.05
C VAL A 254 19.39 1.96 -19.85
N ILE A 255 20.14 3.05 -19.99
CA ILE A 255 20.95 3.62 -18.91
C ILE A 255 20.04 4.09 -17.76
N GLY A 256 18.95 4.79 -18.07
CA GLY A 256 18.00 5.28 -17.07
C GLY A 256 17.29 4.14 -16.32
N ALA A 257 16.82 3.13 -17.04
CA ALA A 257 16.21 1.93 -16.45
C ALA A 257 17.22 1.18 -15.57
N GLY A 258 18.47 1.04 -16.03
CA GLY A 258 19.55 0.44 -15.25
C GLY A 258 19.84 1.19 -13.96
N ALA A 259 19.95 2.53 -14.02
CA ALA A 259 20.16 3.37 -12.84
C ALA A 259 18.98 3.25 -11.85
N ALA A 260 17.74 3.26 -12.34
CA ALA A 260 16.55 3.08 -11.52
C ALA A 260 16.52 1.70 -10.83
N LEU A 261 16.86 0.63 -11.58
CA LEU A 261 16.96 -0.72 -11.03
C LEU A 261 18.01 -0.83 -9.93
N ILE A 262 19.19 -0.21 -10.10
CA ILE A 262 20.23 -0.16 -9.07
C ILE A 262 19.72 0.56 -7.81
N GLY A 263 19.00 1.67 -7.97
CA GLY A 263 18.42 2.41 -6.85
C GLY A 263 17.38 1.61 -6.05
N VAL A 264 16.56 0.79 -6.73
CA VAL A 264 15.51 -0.02 -6.11
C VAL A 264 16.00 -1.43 -5.71
N ALA A 265 17.18 -1.86 -6.18
CA ALA A 265 17.75 -3.19 -5.99
C ALA A 265 17.59 -3.78 -4.57
N PRO A 266 17.92 -3.06 -3.46
CA PRO A 266 17.82 -3.63 -2.12
C PRO A 266 16.39 -3.97 -1.69
N ARG A 267 15.37 -3.42 -2.35
CA ARG A 267 13.95 -3.64 -2.04
C ARG A 267 13.22 -4.53 -3.05
N LEU A 268 13.83 -4.87 -4.18
CA LEU A 268 13.20 -5.62 -5.27
C LEU A 268 12.65 -6.98 -4.81
N ALA A 269 13.33 -7.66 -3.88
CA ALA A 269 12.88 -8.96 -3.35
C ALA A 269 11.61 -8.90 -2.47
N ARG A 270 11.20 -7.69 -2.05
CA ARG A 270 10.06 -7.47 -1.14
C ARG A 270 8.89 -6.76 -1.80
N ILE A 271 9.06 -6.28 -3.04
CA ILE A 271 8.05 -5.51 -3.76
C ILE A 271 7.50 -6.38 -4.89
N HIS A 272 6.17 -6.42 -5.03
CA HIS A 272 5.53 -6.96 -6.23
C HIS A 272 5.57 -5.88 -7.32
N ALA A 273 6.59 -5.93 -8.18
CA ALA A 273 6.74 -4.99 -9.28
C ALA A 273 5.86 -5.40 -10.47
N SER A 274 4.97 -4.51 -10.90
CA SER A 274 4.19 -4.69 -12.12
C SER A 274 5.03 -4.35 -13.35
N TRP A 275 5.73 -5.35 -13.89
CA TRP A 275 6.58 -5.22 -15.08
C TRP A 275 5.82 -4.71 -16.31
N GLU A 276 4.51 -4.98 -16.41
CA GLU A 276 3.65 -4.47 -17.48
C GLU A 276 3.54 -2.94 -17.48
N SER A 277 3.29 -2.35 -16.30
CA SER A 277 3.21 -0.89 -16.15
C SER A 277 4.55 -0.22 -16.46
N LEU A 278 5.66 -0.83 -16.03
CA LEU A 278 7.00 -0.36 -16.40
C LEU A 278 7.24 -0.42 -17.92
N GLY A 279 6.83 -1.51 -18.58
CA GLY A 279 6.93 -1.63 -20.03
C GLY A 279 6.12 -0.55 -20.76
N LEU A 280 4.89 -0.30 -20.31
CA LEU A 280 4.00 0.72 -20.87
C LEU A 280 4.57 2.14 -20.70
N THR A 281 5.10 2.47 -19.52
CA THR A 281 5.70 3.79 -19.26
C THR A 281 6.95 4.01 -20.13
N LEU A 282 7.86 3.03 -20.22
CA LEU A 282 9.03 3.12 -21.11
C LEU A 282 8.62 3.25 -22.58
N ALA A 283 7.62 2.49 -23.03
CA ALA A 283 7.08 2.58 -24.39
C ALA A 283 6.46 3.96 -24.66
N ALA A 284 5.74 4.54 -23.69
CA ALA A 284 5.18 5.88 -23.81
C ALA A 284 6.26 6.96 -23.95
N ILE A 285 7.32 6.89 -23.14
CA ILE A 285 8.48 7.81 -23.24
C ILE A 285 9.13 7.67 -24.62
N ALA A 286 9.35 6.44 -25.08
CA ALA A 286 9.92 6.16 -26.38
C ALA A 286 9.06 6.74 -27.51
N ALA A 287 7.74 6.54 -27.45
CA ALA A 287 6.78 7.07 -28.42
C ALA A 287 6.81 8.60 -28.47
N VAL A 288 6.79 9.27 -27.32
CA VAL A 288 6.85 10.75 -27.26
C VAL A 288 8.18 11.28 -27.80
N GLY A 289 9.31 10.67 -27.43
CA GLY A 289 10.63 11.04 -27.95
C GLY A 289 10.74 10.86 -29.47
N MET A 290 10.17 9.78 -30.01
CA MET A 290 10.11 9.54 -31.46
C MET A 290 9.21 10.55 -32.17
N LEU A 291 8.02 10.85 -31.62
CA LEU A 291 7.12 11.86 -32.18
C LEU A 291 7.78 13.24 -32.23
N ALA A 292 8.47 13.64 -31.16
CA ALA A 292 9.24 14.89 -31.11
C ALA A 292 10.34 14.92 -32.19
N SER A 293 11.06 13.81 -32.36
CA SER A 293 12.11 13.68 -33.38
C SER A 293 11.54 13.77 -34.80
N VAL A 294 10.42 13.11 -35.08
CA VAL A 294 9.72 13.20 -36.38
C VAL A 294 9.27 14.63 -36.65
N ALA A 295 8.69 15.31 -35.67
CA ALA A 295 8.27 16.70 -35.80
C ALA A 295 9.47 17.63 -36.09
N ALA A 296 10.60 17.43 -35.40
CA ALA A 296 11.83 18.19 -35.62
C ALA A 296 12.38 18.02 -37.05
N VAL A 297 12.47 16.77 -37.52
CA VAL A 297 12.96 16.41 -38.86
C VAL A 297 12.03 16.96 -39.94
N ALA A 298 10.71 16.82 -39.77
CA ALA A 298 9.72 17.38 -40.69
C ALA A 298 9.83 18.91 -40.77
N GLY A 299 10.04 19.58 -39.63
CA GLY A 299 10.26 21.02 -39.57
C GLY A 299 11.54 21.45 -40.29
N ALA A 300 12.67 20.80 -40.02
CA ALA A 300 13.96 21.13 -40.62
C ALA A 300 13.99 20.91 -42.14
N LEU A 301 13.35 19.84 -42.63
CA LEU A 301 13.33 19.51 -44.07
C LEU A 301 12.37 20.37 -44.90
N ARG A 302 11.41 21.06 -44.27
CA ARG A 302 10.45 21.97 -44.93
C ARG A 302 11.01 23.39 -45.15
N VAL A 303 12.06 23.80 -44.44
CA VAL A 303 12.65 25.12 -44.61
C VAL A 303 13.39 25.21 -45.96
N PRO A 304 13.17 26.28 -46.76
CA PRO A 304 13.89 26.47 -48.02
C PRO A 304 15.40 26.61 -47.80
N LEU A 305 16.20 26.00 -48.67
CA LEU A 305 17.66 25.86 -48.56
C LEU A 305 18.43 27.18 -48.66
N LEU A 306 17.89 28.16 -49.39
CA LEU A 306 18.54 29.43 -49.70
C LEU A 306 18.77 30.35 -48.49
N PRO A 307 17.81 30.56 -47.57
CA PRO A 307 18.07 31.34 -46.35
C PRO A 307 19.02 30.65 -45.37
N ALA A 308 19.05 29.31 -45.30
CA ALA A 308 19.94 28.58 -44.40
C ALA A 308 21.43 28.74 -44.78
N LEU A 309 21.74 28.74 -46.08
CA LEU A 309 23.11 28.97 -46.59
C LEU A 309 23.52 30.46 -46.58
N LYS A 310 22.57 31.39 -46.52
CA LYS A 310 22.83 32.84 -46.46
C LYS A 310 23.02 33.38 -45.04
N ALA A 311 22.58 32.66 -44.02
CA ALA A 311 22.67 33.08 -42.62
C ALA A 311 24.07 32.87 -41.99
N GLU A 312 24.97 32.15 -42.67
CA GLU A 312 26.37 31.91 -42.24
C GLU A 312 27.39 32.90 -42.85
N ARG A 313 26.93 34.02 -43.39
CA ARG A 313 27.79 35.11 -43.89
C ARG A 313 27.54 36.39 -43.10
#